data_AF-X1GK38-F1
#
_entry.id   AF-X1GK38-F1
#
_cell.length_a   1.000
_cell.length_b   1.000
_cell.length_c   1.000
_cell.angle_alpha   90.00
_cell.angle_beta   90.00
_cell.angle_gamma   90.00
#
_symmetry.space_group_name_H-M   'P 1'
#
loop_
_entity.id
_entity.type
_entity.pdbx_description
1 polymer ?
#
loop_
_entity_poly.entity_id
_entity_poly.type
_entity_poly.pdbx_seq_one_letter_code
_entity_poly.pdbx_strand_id
1 'polypeptide(L)'
;MDSTGLKIYGYGEWHSKKYGKRRHKRWKKLHIGVDENGRILASMFTNGHEQDSSQVPDLLAQLENRFVGDGIYDQEAVYEAVGHHSP
;
A
#
# COMPACT_ATOMS: atom_id res chain seq x y z
N MET A 1 9.61 -2.14 -1.81
CA MET A 1 8.37 -1.59 -1.26
C MET A 1 7.98 -0.47 -2.18
N ASP A 2 6.79 -0.57 -2.72
CA ASP A 2 6.19 0.44 -3.58
C ASP A 2 4.72 0.56 -3.18
N SER A 3 4.14 1.73 -3.38
CA SER A 3 2.70 1.94 -3.18
C SER A 3 2.04 2.38 -4.49
N THR A 4 0.89 1.78 -4.79
CA THR A 4 0.14 2.10 -5.99
C THR A 4 -1.29 2.50 -5.67
N GLY A 5 -1.77 3.51 -6.39
CA GLY A 5 -3.14 3.98 -6.31
C GLY A 5 -4.10 3.01 -7.01
N LEU A 6 -4.99 2.39 -6.25
CA LEU A 6 -6.07 1.56 -6.77
C LEU A 6 -7.36 2.37 -6.90
N LYS A 7 -7.92 2.37 -8.11
CA LYS A 7 -9.21 2.96 -8.39
C LYS A 7 -10.31 1.92 -8.22
N ILE A 8 -11.06 2.01 -7.13
CA ILE A 8 -12.15 1.08 -6.85
C ILE A 8 -13.45 1.62 -7.41
N TYR A 9 -14.01 0.85 -8.33
CA TYR A 9 -15.38 1.00 -8.79
C TYR A 9 -16.27 0.14 -7.90
N GLY A 10 -17.42 0.67 -7.49
CA GLY A 10 -18.42 -0.07 -6.72
C GLY A 10 -19.08 -1.16 -7.58
N TYR A 11 -20.41 -1.30 -7.49
CA TYR A 11 -21.17 -2.05 -8.49
C TYR A 11 -20.69 -1.63 -9.88
N GLY A 12 -20.03 -2.56 -10.59
CA GLY A 12 -19.08 -2.24 -11.65
C GLY A 12 -19.68 -1.43 -12.80
N GLU A 13 -18.85 -1.11 -13.80
CA GLU A 13 -19.31 -0.32 -14.95
C GLU A 13 -20.57 -0.90 -15.59
N TRP A 14 -20.69 -2.22 -15.63
CA TRP A 14 -21.89 -2.93 -16.09
C TRP A 14 -23.16 -2.57 -15.31
N HIS A 15 -23.11 -2.60 -13.98
CA HIS A 15 -24.27 -2.28 -13.15
C HIS A 15 -24.59 -0.78 -13.19
N SER A 16 -23.56 0.07 -13.26
CA SER A 16 -23.73 1.51 -13.46
C SER A 16 -24.39 1.81 -14.83
N LYS A 17 -24.02 1.07 -15.89
CA LYS A 17 -24.62 1.18 -17.22
C LYS A 17 -26.06 0.66 -17.26
N LYS A 18 -26.36 -0.39 -16.50
CA LYS A 18 -27.69 -1.03 -16.47
C LYS A 18 -28.71 -0.27 -15.61
N TYR A 19 -28.30 0.30 -14.47
CA TYR A 19 -29.22 0.89 -13.49
C TYR A 19 -29.03 2.39 -13.26
N GLY A 20 -28.13 3.06 -13.99
CA GLY A 20 -27.93 4.51 -13.95
C GLY A 20 -27.35 5.08 -12.64
N LYS A 21 -27.28 4.29 -11.57
CA LYS A 21 -26.72 4.69 -10.28
C LYS A 21 -25.19 4.64 -10.32
N ARG A 22 -24.56 5.77 -10.66
CA ARG A 22 -23.12 5.98 -10.48
C ARG A 22 -22.82 6.15 -9.00
N ARG A 23 -22.10 5.20 -8.39
CA ARG A 23 -21.50 5.42 -7.06
C ARG A 23 -20.14 6.11 -7.23
N HIS A 24 -19.81 7.04 -6.33
CA HIS A 24 -18.55 7.80 -6.39
C HIS A 24 -17.34 6.85 -6.45
N LYS A 25 -16.43 7.14 -7.39
CA LYS A 25 -15.12 6.48 -7.49
C LYS A 25 -14.35 6.72 -6.19
N ARG A 26 -13.78 5.66 -5.61
CA ARG A 26 -12.91 5.78 -4.43
C ARG A 26 -11.50 5.36 -4.81
N TRP A 27 -10.54 6.15 -4.39
CA TRP A 27 -9.13 5.79 -4.47
C TRP A 27 -8.69 5.13 -3.18
N LYS A 28 -7.89 4.09 -3.32
CA LYS A 28 -7.26 3.33 -2.25
C LYS A 28 -5.78 3.22 -2.58
N LYS A 29 -4.93 2.89 -1.61
CA LYS A 29 -3.52 2.60 -1.85
C LYS A 29 -3.25 1.13 -1.51
N LEU A 30 -2.41 0.51 -2.31
CA LEU A 30 -1.89 -0.83 -2.08
C LEU A 30 -0.37 -0.74 -1.99
N HIS A 31 0.17 -1.09 -0.83
CA HIS A 31 1.60 -1.19 -0.57
C HIS A 31 2.02 -2.64 -0.76
N ILE A 32 3.06 -2.89 -1.55
CA ILE A 32 3.58 -4.23 -1.80
C ILE A 32 5.10 -4.25 -1.62
N GLY A 33 5.58 -5.22 -0.86
CA GLY A 33 6.98 -5.63 -0.81
C GLY A 33 7.17 -6.95 -1.55
N VAL A 34 8.16 -7.01 -2.45
CA VAL A 34 8.52 -8.23 -3.19
C VAL A 34 9.97 -8.64 -2.92
N ASP A 35 10.23 -9.95 -3.00
CA ASP A 35 11.60 -10.50 -3.01
C ASP A 35 12.24 -10.38 -4.41
N GLU A 36 13.51 -10.79 -4.50
CA GLU A 36 14.26 -10.85 -5.77
C GLU A 36 13.71 -11.85 -6.81
N ASN A 37 12.83 -12.77 -6.40
CA ASN A 37 12.13 -13.70 -7.28
C ASN A 37 10.73 -13.20 -7.69
N GLY A 38 10.33 -12.00 -7.25
CA GLY A 38 9.01 -11.43 -7.49
C GLY A 38 7.88 -11.98 -6.61
N ARG A 39 8.20 -12.69 -5.52
CA ARG A 39 7.20 -13.15 -4.54
C ARG A 39 6.80 -12.01 -3.63
N ILE A 40 5.50 -11.87 -3.37
CA ILE A 40 4.97 -10.90 -2.43
C ILE A 40 5.32 -11.36 -1.01
N LEU A 41 6.11 -10.55 -0.30
CA LEU A 41 6.49 -10.80 1.10
C LEU A 41 5.67 -9.96 2.09
N ALA A 42 5.26 -8.77 1.67
CA ALA A 42 4.46 -7.87 2.50
C ALA A 42 3.39 -7.20 1.65
N SER A 43 2.21 -7.02 2.23
CA SER A 43 1.14 -6.24 1.61
C SER A 43 0.35 -5.46 2.64
N MET A 44 -0.08 -4.25 2.27
CA MET A 44 -0.99 -3.44 3.07
C MET A 44 -1.94 -2.65 2.17
N PHE A 45 -3.21 -2.55 2.58
CA PHE A 45 -4.25 -1.88 1.79
C PHE A 45 -4.95 -0.79 2.60
N THR A 46 -4.87 0.44 2.12
CA THR A 46 -5.21 1.65 2.89
C THR A 46 -6.12 2.60 2.12
N ASN A 47 -6.66 3.61 2.81
CA ASN A 47 -7.37 4.70 2.13
C ASN A 47 -6.40 5.57 1.32
N GLY A 48 -6.89 6.20 0.25
CA GLY A 48 -6.04 7.02 -0.63
C GLY A 48 -5.40 8.25 0.01
N HIS A 49 -5.83 8.64 1.22
CA HIS A 49 -5.33 9.80 1.95
C HIS A 49 -4.31 9.44 3.04
N GLU A 50 -4.10 8.14 3.29
CA GLU A 50 -3.14 7.70 4.28
C GLU A 50 -1.71 7.89 3.75
N GLN A 51 -0.82 8.30 4.65
CA GLN A 51 0.59 8.49 4.34
C GLN A 51 1.27 7.12 4.23
N ASP A 52 2.21 6.99 3.30
CA ASP A 52 2.87 5.71 3.05
C ASP A 52 3.81 5.33 4.20
N SER A 53 4.44 6.32 4.85
CA SER A 53 5.30 6.14 6.01
C SER A 53 4.57 5.55 7.23
N SER A 54 3.31 5.90 7.45
CA SER A 54 2.55 5.38 8.61
C SER A 54 2.24 3.88 8.50
N GLN A 55 2.39 3.28 7.33
CA GLN A 55 2.11 1.86 7.07
C GLN A 55 3.36 0.99 7.22
N VAL A 56 4.54 1.60 7.30
CA VAL A 56 5.82 0.89 7.34
C VAL A 56 5.93 -0.06 8.54
N PRO A 57 5.47 0.26 9.77
CA PRO A 57 5.53 -0.70 10.88
C PRO A 57 4.81 -2.02 10.59
N ASP A 58 3.59 -1.95 10.05
CA ASP A 58 2.80 -3.15 9.73
C ASP A 58 3.37 -3.92 8.52
N LEU A 59 4.02 -3.21 7.60
CA LEU A 59 4.74 -3.83 6.48
C LEU A 59 6.02 -4.51 6.95
N LEU A 60 6.77 -3.90 7.88
CA LEU A 60 7.98 -4.47 8.46
C LEU A 60 7.68 -5.74 9.26
N ALA A 61 6.57 -5.79 10.00
CA ALA A 61 6.13 -6.98 10.72
C ALA A 61 5.89 -8.22 9.82
N GLN A 62 5.78 -8.03 8.49
CA GLN A 62 5.67 -9.10 7.50
C GLN A 62 7.01 -9.47 6.85
N LEU A 63 8.07 -8.69 7.09
CA LEU A 63 9.39 -8.86 6.51
C LEU A 63 10.39 -9.36 7.56
N GLU A 64 11.30 -10.23 7.15
CA GLU A 64 12.32 -10.76 8.08
C GLU A 64 13.59 -9.90 8.11
N ASN A 65 14.11 -9.49 6.95
CA ASN A 65 15.54 -9.13 6.86
C ASN A 65 15.85 -7.78 6.19
N ARG A 66 15.04 -7.33 5.22
CA ARG A 66 15.42 -6.19 4.38
C ARG A 66 14.21 -5.38 3.94
N PHE A 67 14.27 -4.08 4.18
CA PHE A 67 13.34 -3.10 3.66
C PHE A 67 14.04 -2.22 2.62
N VAL A 68 13.53 -2.21 1.39
CA VAL A 68 13.95 -1.29 0.32
C VAL A 68 12.69 -0.63 -0.19
N GLY A 69 12.58 0.68 -0.10
CA GLY A 69 11.45 1.47 -0.62
C GLY A 69 11.88 2.38 -1.76
N ASP A 70 10.91 2.87 -2.53
CA ASP A 70 11.13 4.04 -3.39
C ASP A 70 11.27 5.33 -2.56
N GLY A 71 11.55 6.44 -3.22
CA GLY A 71 11.87 7.71 -2.56
C GLY A 71 10.73 8.26 -1.68
N ILE A 72 9.48 7.81 -1.85
CA ILE A 72 8.39 8.24 -0.97
C ILE A 72 8.55 7.74 0.48
N TYR A 73 9.32 6.66 0.69
CA TYR A 73 9.62 6.11 2.01
C TYR A 73 10.87 6.73 2.66
N ASP A 74 11.56 7.66 1.99
CA ASP A 74 12.69 8.41 2.54
C ASP A 74 12.18 9.49 3.51
N GLN A 75 11.78 9.05 4.71
CA GLN A 75 11.22 9.88 5.76
C GLN A 75 11.76 9.43 7.12
N GLU A 76 11.98 10.37 8.04
CA GLU A 76 12.50 10.10 9.39
C GLU A 76 11.70 9.01 10.14
N ALA A 77 10.37 9.08 10.10
CA ALA A 77 9.50 8.08 10.72
C ALA A 77 9.70 6.65 10.17
N VAL A 78 10.11 6.52 8.90
CA VAL A 78 10.42 5.20 8.29
C VAL A 78 11.75 4.69 8.81
N TYR A 79 12.77 5.54 8.92
CA TYR A 79 14.05 5.17 9.52
C TYR A 79 13.91 4.74 10.98
N GLU A 80 13.11 5.46 11.78
CA GLU A 80 12.81 5.08 13.16
C GLU A 80 12.10 3.72 13.24
N ALA A 81 11.09 3.49 12.38
CA ALA A 81 10.37 2.22 12.34
C ALA A 81 11.29 1.04 11.97
N VAL A 82 12.18 1.23 10.99
CA VAL A 82 13.18 0.22 10.60
C VAL A 82 14.16 -0.04 11.74
N GLY A 83 14.66 1.01 12.40
CA GLY A 83 15.58 0.89 13.53
C GLY A 83 14.98 0.16 14.74
N HIS A 84 13.68 0.33 15.01
CA HIS A 84 12.99 -0.42 16.06
C HIS A 84 12.72 -1.89 15.70
N HIS A 85 12.48 -2.19 14.43
CA HIS A 85 12.19 -3.54 13.97
C HIS A 85 13.44 -4.42 13.90
N SER A 86 14.57 -3.85 13.46
CA SER A 86 15.82 -4.57 13.21
C SER A 86 16.98 -3.92 13.98
N PRO A 87 17.16 -4.28 15.27
CA PRO A 87 18.19 -3.70 16.15
C PRO A 87 19.63 -4.08 15.75
#